data_AF-A0A3P1W3M4-F1
#
_entry.id   AF-A0A3P1W3M4-F1
#
_cell.length_a   1.000
_cell.length_b   1.000
_cell.length_c   1.000
_cell.angle_alpha   90.00
_cell.angle_beta   90.00
_cell.angle_gamma   90.00
#
_symmetry.space_group_name_H-M   'P 1'
#
loop_
_entity.id
_entity.type
_entity.pdbx_description
1 polymer ?
#
loop_
_entity_poly.entity_id
_entity_poly.type
_entity_poly.pdbx_seq_one_letter_code
_entity_poly.pdbx_strand_id
1 'polypeptide(L)'
;SESKDPQPLICGVGLGGYWAERVGFLCGIKQAIFNPNLFPQENMEGKIDRPEEYADIATKCVENFRVKNQGKCLVFLSKQEEILDVQRSADTLAPFYEIIWDENETHKFKKISQHLQRIKA
;
A
#
# COMPACT_ATOMS: atom_id res chain seq x y z
N SER A 1 17.39 -19.05 1.09
CA SER A 1 17.27 -19.51 -0.30
C SER A 1 16.76 -18.35 -1.12
N GLU A 2 17.51 -17.88 -2.11
CA GLU A 2 17.03 -16.85 -3.03
C GLU A 2 16.00 -17.47 -4.00
N SER A 3 14.87 -16.79 -4.20
CA SER A 3 13.85 -17.23 -5.15
C SER A 3 14.31 -16.90 -6.57
N LYS A 4 14.12 -17.82 -7.52
CA LYS A 4 14.35 -17.59 -8.96
C LYS A 4 13.10 -17.09 -9.68
N ASP A 5 12.12 -16.57 -8.94
CA ASP A 5 10.87 -16.06 -9.52
C ASP A 5 11.16 -14.83 -10.40
N PRO A 6 10.90 -14.90 -11.73
CA PRO A 6 11.12 -13.76 -12.62
C PRO A 6 10.10 -12.64 -12.44
N GLN A 7 9.02 -12.86 -11.70
CA GLN A 7 7.95 -11.90 -11.46
C GLN A 7 7.63 -11.78 -9.96
N PRO A 8 8.58 -11.26 -9.16
CA PRO A 8 8.33 -11.08 -7.74
C PRO A 8 7.15 -10.13 -7.50
N LEU A 9 6.52 -10.30 -6.35
CA LEU A 9 5.48 -9.42 -5.85
C LEU A 9 5.96 -8.81 -4.53
N ILE A 10 5.81 -7.49 -4.39
CA ILE A 10 5.97 -6.82 -3.11
C ILE A 10 4.61 -6.68 -2.41
N CYS A 11 4.54 -7.03 -1.14
CA CYS A 11 3.34 -6.82 -0.34
C CYS A 11 3.63 -6.05 0.94
N GLY A 12 2.65 -5.27 1.41
CA GLY A 12 2.83 -4.45 2.61
C GLY A 12 1.51 -4.04 3.25
N VAL A 13 1.51 -3.99 4.59
CA VAL A 13 0.35 -3.57 5.41
C VAL A 13 0.68 -2.26 6.12
N GLY A 14 -0.26 -1.31 6.23
CA GLY A 14 -0.04 -0.07 6.96
C GLY A 14 1.11 0.75 6.40
N LEU A 15 2.10 1.09 7.23
CA LEU A 15 3.33 1.77 6.79
C LEU A 15 4.15 0.92 5.80
N GLY A 16 4.08 -0.41 5.92
CA GLY A 16 4.68 -1.31 4.93
C GLY A 16 4.03 -1.16 3.55
N GLY A 17 2.72 -0.86 3.50
CA GLY A 17 2.00 -0.58 2.25
C GLY A 17 2.48 0.71 1.56
N TYR A 18 2.77 1.76 2.34
CA TYR A 18 3.36 3.01 1.84
C TYR A 18 4.68 2.78 1.09
N TRP A 19 5.56 1.95 1.68
CA TRP A 19 6.85 1.61 1.11
C TRP A 19 6.75 0.60 -0.03
N ALA A 20 5.89 -0.41 0.11
CA ALA A 20 5.65 -1.41 -0.93
C ALA A 20 5.22 -0.75 -2.25
N GLU A 21 4.33 0.25 -2.19
CA GLU A 21 3.93 1.04 -3.35
C GLU A 21 5.13 1.72 -4.03
N ARG A 22 5.92 2.48 -3.28
CA ARG A 22 7.01 3.31 -3.81
C ARG A 22 8.21 2.48 -4.29
N VAL A 23 8.64 1.52 -3.49
CA VAL A 23 9.74 0.61 -3.83
C VAL A 23 9.32 -0.27 -5.00
N GLY A 24 8.08 -0.79 -4.99
CA GLY A 24 7.54 -1.56 -6.10
C GLY A 24 7.56 -0.79 -7.42
N PHE A 25 7.16 0.49 -7.39
CA PHE A 25 7.27 1.37 -8.55
C PHE A 25 8.72 1.55 -9.02
N LEU A 26 9.64 1.91 -8.12
CA LEU A 26 11.05 2.15 -8.45
C LEU A 26 11.76 0.91 -9.01
N CYS A 27 11.36 -0.27 -8.54
CA CYS A 27 11.92 -1.54 -8.98
C CYS A 27 11.15 -2.20 -10.13
N GLY A 28 10.01 -1.65 -10.56
CA GLY A 28 9.16 -2.25 -11.60
C GLY A 28 8.47 -3.56 -11.19
N ILE A 29 8.29 -3.79 -9.89
CA ILE A 29 7.75 -5.02 -9.28
C ILE A 29 6.27 -4.83 -8.97
N LYS A 30 5.38 -5.78 -9.31
CA LYS A 30 3.94 -5.69 -8.99
C LYS A 30 3.71 -5.61 -7.48
N GLN A 31 2.68 -4.88 -7.04
CA GLN A 31 2.43 -4.63 -5.62
C GLN A 31 1.04 -5.09 -5.17
N ALA A 32 0.95 -5.59 -3.94
CA ALA A 32 -0.31 -5.80 -3.23
C ALA A 32 -0.25 -5.11 -1.86
N ILE A 33 -1.00 -4.02 -1.67
CA ILE A 33 -0.95 -3.21 -0.46
C ILE A 33 -2.27 -3.31 0.32
N PHE A 34 -2.18 -3.41 1.64
CA PHE A 34 -3.32 -3.63 2.53
C PHE A 34 -3.41 -2.50 3.56
N ASN A 35 -4.54 -1.80 3.65
CA ASN A 35 -4.73 -0.63 4.50
C ASN A 35 -3.48 0.27 4.56
N PRO A 36 -2.97 0.76 3.40
CA PRO A 36 -1.73 1.50 3.38
C PRO A 36 -1.87 2.81 4.19
N ASN A 37 -0.91 3.09 5.07
CA ASN A 37 -0.85 4.38 5.75
C ASN A 37 -0.21 5.41 4.80
N LEU A 38 -1.02 6.09 3.99
CA LEU A 38 -0.55 7.04 2.98
C LEU A 38 -0.05 8.36 3.55
N PHE A 39 -0.43 8.69 4.79
CA PHE A 39 -0.14 9.96 5.46
C PHE A 39 0.48 9.72 6.85
N PRO A 40 1.61 8.99 6.94
CA PRO A 40 2.18 8.64 8.24
C PRO A 40 2.64 9.86 9.04
N GLN A 41 2.97 10.97 8.38
CA GLN A 41 3.27 12.24 9.04
C GLN A 41 2.12 12.77 9.91
N GLU A 42 0.87 12.36 9.66
CA GLU A 42 -0.30 12.87 10.37
C GLU A 42 -0.66 12.02 11.60
N ASN A 43 -0.21 10.76 11.69
CA ASN A 43 -0.73 9.79 12.66
C ASN A 43 0.32 8.85 13.30
N MET A 44 1.60 9.04 12.96
CA MET A 44 2.73 8.25 13.50
C MET A 44 3.63 9.03 14.47
N GLU A 45 3.23 10.24 14.89
CA GLU A 45 3.92 10.95 15.97
C GLU A 45 3.98 10.10 17.25
N GLY A 46 5.17 10.01 17.85
CA GLY A 46 5.45 9.15 18.99
C GLY A 46 5.46 7.63 18.69
N LYS A 47 5.20 7.20 17.44
CA LYS A 47 5.23 5.78 17.02
C LYS A 47 6.45 5.43 16.19
N ILE A 48 6.99 6.39 15.44
CA ILE A 48 8.25 6.26 14.69
C ILE A 48 9.09 7.51 14.91
N ASP A 49 10.38 7.38 14.63
CA ASP A 49 11.26 8.53 14.58
C ASP A 49 10.95 9.38 13.34
N ARG A 50 10.89 10.70 13.55
CA ARG A 50 10.78 11.74 12.51
C ARG A 50 9.68 11.50 11.45
N PRO A 51 8.41 11.31 11.85
CA PRO A 51 7.29 11.10 10.91
C PRO A 51 7.09 12.27 9.94
N GLU A 52 7.53 13.48 10.28
CA GLU A 52 7.50 14.67 9.42
C GLU A 52 8.29 14.49 8.12
N GLU A 53 9.33 13.65 8.09
CA GLU A 53 10.10 13.38 6.88
C GLU A 53 9.27 12.72 5.77
N TYR A 54 8.15 12.08 6.11
CA TYR A 54 7.29 11.46 5.11
C TYR A 54 6.58 12.50 4.22
N ALA A 55 6.38 13.73 4.70
CA ALA A 55 5.91 14.83 3.86
C ALA A 55 6.94 15.16 2.78
N ASP A 56 8.23 15.20 3.15
CA ASP A 56 9.33 15.42 2.21
C ASP A 56 9.50 14.25 1.24
N ILE A 57 9.39 13.00 1.72
CA ILE A 57 9.49 11.81 0.87
C ILE A 57 8.36 11.81 -0.18
N ALA A 58 7.15 12.24 0.21
CA ALA A 58 6.01 12.32 -0.71
C ALA A 58 6.25 13.30 -1.86
N THR A 59 6.97 14.40 -1.63
CA THR A 59 7.29 15.39 -2.68
C THR A 59 8.49 14.98 -3.55
N LYS A 60 9.39 14.15 -3.01
CA LYS A 60 10.60 13.66 -3.72
C LYS A 60 10.34 12.43 -4.57
N CYS A 61 9.21 11.75 -4.40
CA CYS A 61 8.84 10.63 -5.27
C CYS A 61 8.61 11.13 -6.70
N VAL A 62 8.93 10.30 -7.70
CA VAL A 62 8.81 10.66 -9.12
C VAL A 62 7.45 11.29 -9.40
N GLU A 63 7.43 12.46 -10.03
CA GLU A 63 6.19 13.14 -10.37
C GLU A 63 5.24 12.22 -11.14
N ASN A 64 3.98 12.20 -10.70
CA ASN A 64 2.92 11.37 -11.25
C ASN A 64 3.27 9.87 -11.27
N PHE A 65 4.06 9.37 -10.30
CA PHE A 65 4.46 7.96 -10.30
C PHE A 65 3.26 7.01 -10.30
N ARG A 66 2.14 7.36 -9.64
CA ARG A 66 0.93 6.54 -9.63
C ARG A 66 0.30 6.38 -11.01
N VAL A 67 0.32 7.44 -11.83
CA VAL A 67 -0.06 7.38 -13.26
C VAL A 67 0.87 6.43 -14.01
N LYS A 68 2.19 6.55 -13.78
CA LYS A 68 3.20 5.67 -14.40
C LYS A 68 3.14 4.22 -13.89
N ASN A 69 2.59 4.00 -12.70
CA ASN A 69 2.42 2.70 -12.05
C ASN A 69 1.00 2.13 -12.22
N GLN A 70 0.16 2.77 -13.04
CA GLN A 70 -1.23 2.39 -13.21
C GLN A 70 -1.37 0.91 -13.60
N GLY A 71 -2.29 0.20 -12.93
CA GLY A 71 -2.52 -1.23 -13.15
C GLY A 71 -1.43 -2.17 -12.60
N LYS A 72 -0.40 -1.67 -11.88
CA LYS A 72 0.65 -2.52 -11.28
C LYS A 72 0.50 -2.72 -9.76
N CYS A 73 -0.51 -2.11 -9.15
CA CYS A 73 -0.82 -2.23 -7.73
C CYS A 73 -2.26 -2.71 -7.54
N LEU A 74 -2.46 -3.65 -6.62
CA LEU A 74 -3.76 -3.97 -6.03
C LEU A 74 -3.84 -3.39 -4.61
N VAL A 75 -4.95 -2.73 -4.31
CA VAL A 75 -5.18 -2.09 -3.02
C VAL A 75 -6.31 -2.81 -2.29
N PHE A 76 -6.02 -3.32 -1.11
CA PHE A 76 -6.99 -3.96 -0.23
C PHE A 76 -7.31 -3.01 0.91
N LEU A 77 -8.59 -2.66 1.06
CA LEU A 77 -9.07 -1.78 2.12
C LEU A 77 -10.10 -2.50 2.98
N SER A 78 -9.90 -2.51 4.28
CA SER A 78 -10.87 -3.07 5.23
C SER A 78 -11.99 -2.08 5.52
N LYS A 79 -13.23 -2.57 5.54
CA LYS A 79 -14.38 -1.79 6.04
C LYS A 79 -14.48 -1.75 7.57
N GLN A 80 -13.73 -2.60 8.26
CA GLN A 80 -13.62 -2.63 9.73
C GLN A 80 -12.40 -1.84 10.23
N GLU A 81 -11.94 -0.88 9.44
CA GLU A 81 -10.78 -0.08 9.80
C GLU A 81 -11.14 1.04 10.77
N GLU A 82 -10.50 1.04 11.94
CA GLU A 82 -10.80 1.99 13.03
C GLU A 82 -9.67 3.02 13.26
N ILE A 83 -8.49 2.83 12.66
CA ILE A 83 -7.30 3.66 12.92
C ILE A 83 -7.02 4.60 11.75
N LEU A 84 -7.14 4.13 10.52
CA LEU A 84 -6.86 4.91 9.31
C LEU A 84 -8.14 5.30 8.58
N ASP A 85 -8.14 6.49 7.98
CA ASP A 85 -9.19 6.88 7.03
C ASP A 85 -9.00 6.13 5.70
N VAL A 86 -9.66 4.97 5.61
CA VAL A 86 -9.64 4.12 4.41
C VAL A 86 -10.37 4.75 3.25
N GLN A 87 -11.36 5.62 3.51
CA GLN A 87 -12.06 6.31 2.42
C GLN A 87 -11.13 7.30 1.74
N ARG A 88 -10.36 8.08 2.52
CA ARG A 88 -9.32 8.97 1.96
C ARG A 88 -8.27 8.19 1.18
N SER A 89 -7.91 6.99 1.64
CA SER A 89 -7.01 6.10 0.90
C SER A 89 -7.61 5.62 -0.42
N ALA A 90 -8.90 5.23 -0.42
CA ALA A 90 -9.63 4.83 -1.61
C ALA A 90 -9.69 5.98 -2.63
N ASP A 91 -10.09 7.18 -2.20
CA ASP A 91 -10.22 8.36 -3.05
C ASP A 91 -8.87 8.75 -3.67
N THR A 92 -7.77 8.58 -2.92
CA THR A 92 -6.41 8.87 -3.39
C THR A 92 -5.90 7.85 -4.42
N LEU A 93 -6.30 6.58 -4.30
CA LEU A 93 -5.70 5.47 -5.06
C LEU A 93 -6.59 4.94 -6.20
N ALA A 94 -7.92 5.06 -6.09
CA ALA A 94 -8.88 4.58 -7.09
C ALA A 94 -8.68 5.13 -8.51
N PRO A 95 -8.14 6.36 -8.73
CA PRO A 95 -7.82 6.81 -10.08
C PRO A 95 -6.71 6.00 -10.77
N PHE A 96 -5.90 5.25 -10.02
CA PHE A 96 -4.70 4.59 -10.52
C PHE A 96 -4.73 3.07 -10.38
N TYR A 97 -5.38 2.57 -9.33
CA TYR A 97 -5.31 1.17 -8.93
C TYR A 97 -6.70 0.58 -8.67
N GLU A 98 -6.80 -0.74 -8.79
CA GLU A 98 -8.00 -1.45 -8.38
C GLU A 98 -8.11 -1.47 -6.86
N ILE A 99 -9.27 -1.06 -6.34
CA ILE A 99 -9.61 -1.12 -4.93
C ILE A 99 -10.47 -2.36 -4.66
N ILE A 100 -10.02 -3.19 -3.73
CA ILE A 100 -10.73 -4.38 -3.25
C ILE A 100 -11.10 -4.15 -1.80
N TRP A 101 -12.39 -4.14 -1.51
CA TRP A 101 -12.89 -4.01 -0.16
C TRP A 101 -12.92 -5.37 0.55
N ASP A 102 -12.39 -5.41 1.76
CA ASP A 102 -12.45 -6.55 2.65
C ASP A 102 -13.45 -6.30 3.80
N GLU A 103 -14.34 -7.27 4.02
CA GLU A 103 -15.43 -7.20 5.00
C GLU A 103 -15.06 -7.82 6.36
N ASN A 104 -13.94 -8.54 6.46
CA ASN A 104 -13.65 -9.48 7.56
C ASN A 104 -12.44 -9.08 8.41
N GLU A 105 -11.37 -8.62 7.77
CA GLU A 105 -10.11 -8.25 8.40
C GLU A 105 -10.20 -6.82 8.93
N THR A 106 -9.37 -6.50 9.93
CA THR A 106 -9.22 -5.16 10.53
C THR A 106 -7.85 -4.58 10.16
N HIS A 107 -7.43 -3.47 10.79
CA HIS A 107 -6.17 -2.75 10.53
C HIS A 107 -4.93 -3.58 10.19
N LYS A 108 -4.71 -4.65 10.95
CA LYS A 108 -3.49 -5.44 10.81
C LYS A 108 -3.52 -6.45 9.66
N PHE A 109 -4.68 -6.66 9.01
CA PHE A 109 -4.87 -7.69 7.98
C PHE A 109 -4.18 -9.01 8.36
N LYS A 110 -4.61 -9.60 9.48
CA LYS A 110 -3.96 -10.78 10.09
C LYS A 110 -3.94 -11.97 9.12
N LYS A 111 -4.95 -12.08 8.25
CA LYS A 111 -5.00 -13.11 7.21
C LYS A 111 -5.12 -12.50 5.82
N ILE A 112 -3.97 -12.26 5.20
CA ILE A 112 -3.90 -11.91 3.77
C ILE A 112 -4.16 -13.10 2.84
N SER A 113 -4.17 -14.34 3.37
CA SER A 113 -4.24 -15.57 2.58
C SER A 113 -5.53 -15.68 1.75
N GLN A 114 -6.64 -15.11 2.23
CA GLN A 114 -7.91 -15.11 1.51
C GLN A 114 -7.86 -14.30 0.20
N HIS A 115 -6.91 -13.37 0.08
CA HIS A 115 -6.72 -12.55 -1.12
C HIS A 115 -5.74 -13.15 -2.12
N LEU A 116 -5.07 -14.27 -1.80
CA LEU A 116 -4.02 -14.85 -2.66
C LEU A 116 -4.50 -15.18 -4.07
N GLN A 117 -5.75 -15.59 -4.25
CA GLN A 117 -6.30 -15.86 -5.58
C GLN A 117 -6.39 -14.60 -6.43
N ARG A 118 -6.70 -13.45 -5.82
CA ARG A 118 -6.77 -12.16 -6.51
C ARG A 118 -5.38 -11.61 -6.83
N ILE A 119 -4.40 -11.88 -5.97
CA ILE A 119 -3.00 -11.48 -6.12
C ILE A 119 -2.27 -12.27 -7.21
N LYS A 120 -2.68 -13.53 -7.45
CA LYS A 120 -2.12 -14.40 -8.50
C LYS A 120 -2.64 -14.10 -9.91
N ALA A 121 -3.71 -13.30 -10.03
CA ALA A 121 -4.37 -12.99 -11.29
C ALA A 121 -3.59 -11.98 -12.14
#